data_AF-A0A553ZRN7-F1
#
_entry.id   AF-A0A553ZRN7-F1
#
_cell.length_a   1.000
_cell.length_b   1.000
_cell.length_c   1.000
_cell.angle_alpha   90.00
_cell.angle_beta   90.00
_cell.angle_gamma   90.00
#
_symmetry.space_group_name_H-M   'P 1'
#
loop_
_entity.id
_entity.type
_entity.pdbx_description
1 polymer ?
#
loop_
_entity_poly.entity_id
_entity_poly.type
_entity_poly.pdbx_seq_one_letter_code
_entity_poly.pdbx_strand_id
1 'polypeptide(L)'
;MLTNPRHPWDALHLRGVGRYLVVVDHQWCAPWSVLPHRRSQGVGGKVVFLSNVRFGKRNNDVKSVQSALVAAGFSLPAGVTGIYEGQTRSAYAAWQRSLGLTGSDADGFPGCSSLTRLGRKSGFGVDCRQPGAISTSSVRFSKNSAMPNNEATARGFAEQVCTMTGAPSSWITGVSNHANLLTLMFRESSFNSNAVNLHDVNATGAVQSDGAHFNCSRGYAQVTAVTFAENHEEGTSHLIYDPLANIAAAINYIWHRYGDISRVQQANPNLPPHPY
;
A
#
# COMPACT_ATOMS: atom_id res chain seq x y z
N MET A 1 2.32 9.61 22.75
CA MET A 1 1.75 8.49 21.98
C MET A 1 1.18 9.06 20.69
N LEU A 2 1.90 8.92 19.57
CA LEU A 2 1.34 9.19 18.25
C LEU A 2 0.83 7.85 17.75
N THR A 3 -0.45 7.59 17.95
CA THR A 3 -1.13 6.49 17.27
C THR A 3 -1.08 6.81 15.78
N ASN A 4 -0.42 5.96 14.98
CA ASN A 4 -0.55 6.03 13.53
C ASN A 4 -2.07 5.97 13.24
N PRO A 5 -2.69 6.99 12.62
CA PRO A 5 -4.12 6.96 12.37
C PRO A 5 -4.45 5.70 11.57
N ARG A 6 -5.43 4.91 12.04
CA ARG A 6 -5.83 3.71 11.31
C ARG A 6 -6.49 4.16 10.02
N HIS A 7 -6.03 3.63 8.89
CA HIS A 7 -6.73 3.85 7.64
C HIS A 7 -8.16 3.29 7.79
N PRO A 8 -9.19 3.89 7.17
CA PRO A 8 -10.56 3.37 7.19
C PRO A 8 -10.70 1.90 6.76
N TRP A 9 -9.71 1.37 6.03
CA TRP A 9 -9.68 -0.02 5.56
C TRP A 9 -9.07 -1.00 6.57
N ASP A 10 -8.39 -0.51 7.61
CA ASP A 10 -7.76 -1.31 8.66
C ASP A 10 -8.75 -1.60 9.80
N ALA A 11 -9.60 -2.62 9.62
CA ALA A 11 -10.38 -3.17 10.73
C ALA A 11 -9.45 -3.63 11.88
N LEU A 12 -9.78 -3.24 13.12
CA LEU A 12 -9.10 -3.67 14.35
C LEU A 12 -9.09 -5.20 14.46
N HIS A 13 -7.98 -5.84 14.11
CA HIS A 13 -7.71 -7.22 14.50
C HIS A 13 -7.26 -7.25 15.97
N LEU A 14 -8.22 -7.20 16.90
CA LEU A 14 -7.99 -7.62 18.28
C LEU A 14 -9.08 -8.60 18.70
N ARG A 15 -8.79 -9.90 18.55
CA ARG A 15 -9.37 -10.95 19.39
C ARG A 15 -8.27 -11.96 19.74
N GLY A 16 -7.93 -12.09 21.02
CA GLY A 16 -7.24 -13.28 21.54
C GLY A 16 -6.19 -13.11 22.64
N VAL A 17 -6.63 -12.91 23.89
CA VAL A 17 -6.11 -13.44 25.18
C VAL A 17 -4.62 -13.33 25.60
N GLY A 18 -4.39 -12.62 26.73
CA GLY A 18 -3.76 -13.24 27.93
C GLY A 18 -2.25 -13.10 28.19
N ARG A 19 -1.92 -12.21 29.15
CA ARG A 19 -0.89 -12.31 30.24
C ARG A 19 0.63 -12.37 29.93
N TYR A 20 1.31 -11.30 30.41
CA TYR A 20 2.74 -11.11 30.80
C TYR A 20 3.82 -11.31 29.70
N LEU A 21 4.92 -10.54 29.59
CA LEU A 21 5.73 -9.75 30.54
C LEU A 21 6.02 -8.33 30.04
N VAL A 22 6.17 -7.42 31.01
CA VAL A 22 6.87 -6.14 30.84
C VAL A 22 8.36 -6.43 30.65
N VAL A 23 8.92 -5.98 29.52
CA VAL A 23 10.33 -5.59 29.44
C VAL A 23 10.33 -4.10 29.16
N VAL A 24 10.56 -3.32 30.21
CA VAL A 24 11.01 -1.94 30.09
C VAL A 24 12.44 -1.98 29.58
N ASP A 25 12.65 -1.56 28.34
CA ASP A 25 13.92 -0.94 27.99
C ASP A 25 13.64 0.38 27.28
N HIS A 26 14.09 1.45 27.94
CA HIS A 26 13.93 2.81 27.51
C HIS A 26 14.98 3.11 26.45
N GLN A 27 14.58 3.24 25.18
CA GLN A 27 15.32 4.10 24.26
C GLN A 27 14.37 4.86 23.33
N TRP A 28 14.44 6.17 23.49
CA TRP A 28 13.58 7.18 22.93
C TRP A 28 13.76 7.30 21.41
N CYS A 29 12.64 7.39 20.67
CA CYS A 29 12.66 7.95 19.32
C CYS A 29 12.98 9.46 19.41
N ALA A 30 14.15 9.84 18.91
CA ALA A 30 14.50 11.24 18.70
C ALA A 30 13.56 11.91 17.67
N PRO A 31 13.30 13.23 17.81
CA PRO A 31 12.56 14.00 16.83
C PRO A 31 13.31 14.02 15.49
N TRP A 32 12.57 14.10 14.38
CA TRP A 32 13.13 14.24 13.03
C TRP A 32 13.89 15.57 12.89
N SER A 33 15.12 15.61 13.40
CA SER A 33 16.14 16.55 12.94
C SER A 33 16.75 15.98 11.66
N VAL A 34 16.78 16.80 10.62
CA VAL A 34 17.44 16.55 9.33
C VAL A 34 18.79 15.87 9.55
N LEU A 35 18.84 14.55 9.40
CA LEU A 35 20.10 13.83 9.38
C LEU A 35 20.70 14.03 7.98
N PRO A 36 21.94 14.53 7.86
CA PRO A 36 22.62 14.56 6.58
C PRO A 36 22.71 13.12 6.06
N HIS A 37 22.52 12.96 4.74
CA HIS A 37 22.66 11.70 4.03
C HIS A 37 23.92 10.93 4.45
N ARG A 38 23.79 10.02 5.43
CA ARG A 38 24.63 8.84 5.46
C ARG A 38 24.03 7.88 4.45
N ARG A 39 24.45 8.04 3.18
CA ARG A 39 24.56 6.87 2.31
C ARG A 39 25.32 5.84 3.12
N SER A 40 24.65 4.75 3.50
CA SER A 40 25.36 3.51 3.74
C SER A 40 26.14 3.27 2.46
N GLN A 41 27.44 3.53 2.51
CA GLN A 41 28.41 3.10 1.53
C GLN A 41 28.39 1.56 1.57
N GLY A 42 27.39 0.97 0.92
CA GLY A 42 27.39 -0.42 0.51
C GLY A 42 28.16 -0.49 -0.79
N VAL A 43 29.35 -1.07 -0.72
CA VAL A 43 30.17 -1.52 -1.86
C VAL A 43 29.26 -2.07 -2.97
N GLY A 44 29.06 -1.33 -4.08
CA GLY A 44 28.50 -1.82 -5.36
C GLY A 44 27.32 -2.80 -5.31
N GLY A 45 26.49 -2.78 -4.26
CA GLY A 45 25.56 -3.85 -3.94
C GLY A 45 24.21 -3.66 -4.62
N LYS A 46 23.66 -4.74 -5.17
CA LYS A 46 22.33 -4.75 -5.78
C LYS A 46 21.26 -4.31 -4.79
N VAL A 47 20.39 -3.37 -5.19
CA VAL A 47 19.21 -2.94 -4.41
C VAL A 47 17.95 -3.38 -5.15
N VAL A 48 17.01 -3.97 -4.40
CA VAL A 48 15.68 -4.38 -4.89
C VAL A 48 14.64 -3.43 -4.32
N PHE A 49 13.79 -2.86 -5.17
CA PHE A 49 12.73 -1.97 -4.73
C PHE A 49 11.45 -2.77 -4.44
N LEU A 50 10.87 -2.60 -3.26
CA LEU A 50 9.63 -3.29 -2.89
C LEU A 50 8.49 -2.96 -3.89
N SER A 51 8.45 -1.74 -4.42
CA SER A 51 7.51 -1.31 -5.45
C SER A 51 7.61 -2.11 -6.76
N ASN A 52 8.78 -2.69 -7.06
CA ASN A 52 9.02 -3.49 -8.25
C ASN A 52 8.70 -4.98 -8.06
N VAL A 53 8.53 -5.45 -6.82
CA VAL A 53 8.31 -6.86 -6.49
C VAL A 53 6.87 -7.08 -6.02
N ARG A 54 5.92 -6.89 -6.94
CA ARG A 54 4.47 -7.02 -6.70
C ARG A 54 3.86 -7.96 -7.73
N PHE A 55 2.74 -8.60 -7.39
CA PHE A 55 2.05 -9.52 -8.31
C PHE A 55 1.75 -8.84 -9.66
N GLY A 56 2.02 -9.53 -10.76
CA GLY A 56 1.90 -9.04 -12.13
C GLY A 56 3.12 -8.24 -12.65
N LYS A 57 4.04 -7.78 -11.79
CA LYS A 57 5.23 -7.06 -12.25
C LYS A 57 6.19 -7.99 -13.02
N ARG A 58 6.78 -7.45 -14.09
CA ARG A 58 7.83 -8.09 -14.88
C ARG A 58 9.07 -7.20 -14.95
N ASN A 59 10.14 -7.55 -14.24
CA ASN A 59 11.38 -6.77 -14.21
C ASN A 59 12.57 -7.56 -13.59
N ASN A 60 13.73 -6.91 -13.51
CA ASN A 60 14.95 -7.51 -12.94
C ASN A 60 14.91 -7.66 -11.41
N ASP A 61 14.16 -6.83 -10.68
CA ASP A 61 14.01 -6.98 -9.23
C ASP A 61 13.25 -8.26 -8.91
N VAL A 62 12.20 -8.58 -9.67
CA VAL A 62 11.51 -9.87 -9.58
C VAL A 62 12.45 -11.04 -9.89
N LYS A 63 13.30 -10.93 -10.92
CA LYS A 63 14.32 -11.96 -11.20
C LYS A 63 15.24 -12.16 -9.99
N SER A 64 15.64 -11.07 -9.35
CA SER A 64 16.50 -11.08 -8.15
C SER A 64 15.85 -11.85 -7.01
N VAL A 65 14.58 -11.59 -6.76
CA VAL A 65 13.80 -12.27 -5.72
C VAL A 65 13.60 -13.74 -6.06
N GLN A 66 13.27 -14.08 -7.31
CA GLN A 66 13.15 -15.47 -7.73
C GLN A 66 14.47 -16.24 -7.61
N SER A 67 15.59 -15.65 -8.06
CA SER A 67 16.92 -16.24 -7.88
C SER A 67 17.25 -16.46 -6.39
N ALA A 68 16.90 -15.50 -5.54
CA ALA A 68 17.08 -15.58 -4.11
C ALA A 68 16.22 -16.69 -3.46
N LEU A 69 14.97 -16.85 -3.91
CA LEU A 69 14.09 -17.94 -3.48
C LEU A 69 14.67 -19.30 -3.87
N VAL A 70 15.13 -19.47 -5.12
CA VAL A 70 15.78 -20.71 -5.58
C VAL A 70 17.03 -21.01 -4.76
N ALA A 71 17.90 -20.01 -4.56
CA ALA A 71 19.12 -20.16 -3.77
C ALA A 71 18.83 -20.48 -2.29
N ALA A 72 17.68 -20.02 -1.77
CA ALA A 72 17.20 -20.34 -0.43
C ALA A 72 16.50 -21.70 -0.33
N GLY A 73 16.39 -22.45 -1.43
CA GLY A 73 15.85 -23.81 -1.50
C GLY A 73 14.36 -23.91 -1.88
N PHE A 74 13.73 -22.82 -2.32
CA PHE A 74 12.31 -22.81 -2.68
C PHE A 74 12.12 -23.12 -4.17
N SER A 75 11.18 -24.01 -4.49
CA SER A 75 10.92 -24.46 -5.86
C SER A 75 10.21 -23.40 -6.69
N LEU A 76 10.76 -23.13 -7.88
CA LEU A 76 10.13 -22.36 -8.96
C LEU A 76 10.20 -23.21 -10.24
N PRO A 77 9.16 -24.01 -10.55
CA PRO A 77 9.18 -24.93 -11.70
C PRO A 77 9.44 -24.24 -13.05
N ALA A 78 8.90 -23.03 -13.25
CA ALA A 78 9.15 -22.23 -14.46
C ALA A 78 10.51 -21.49 -14.43
N GLY A 79 11.30 -21.65 -13.36
CA GLY A 79 12.57 -20.97 -13.15
C GLY A 79 12.43 -19.47 -12.87
N VAL A 80 13.53 -18.74 -13.11
CA VAL A 80 13.63 -17.29 -12.91
C VAL A 80 13.09 -16.56 -14.13
N THR A 81 11.77 -16.41 -14.20
CA THR A 81 11.06 -15.78 -15.33
C THR A 81 11.15 -14.25 -15.35
N GLY A 82 11.39 -13.64 -14.19
CA GLY A 82 11.27 -12.21 -13.96
C GLY A 82 9.84 -11.71 -13.86
N ILE A 83 8.85 -12.60 -13.74
CA ILE A 83 7.42 -12.26 -13.62
C ILE A 83 6.90 -12.71 -12.25
N TYR A 84 6.26 -11.82 -11.50
CA TYR A 84 5.72 -12.15 -10.19
C TYR A 84 4.29 -12.68 -10.32
N GLU A 85 4.14 -13.98 -10.60
CA GLU A 85 2.84 -14.64 -10.77
C GLU A 85 2.59 -15.69 -9.67
N GLY A 86 1.64 -16.60 -9.90
CA GLY A 86 1.24 -17.63 -8.93
C GLY A 86 2.40 -18.49 -8.41
N GLN A 87 3.36 -18.88 -9.27
CA GLN A 87 4.51 -19.67 -8.83
C GLN A 87 5.44 -18.87 -7.91
N THR A 88 5.76 -17.63 -8.28
CA THR A 88 6.58 -16.72 -7.46
C THR A 88 5.91 -16.44 -6.13
N ARG A 89 4.59 -16.18 -6.14
CA ARG A 89 3.79 -15.98 -4.92
C ARG A 89 3.85 -17.21 -4.02
N SER A 90 3.63 -18.41 -4.56
CA SER A 90 3.67 -19.66 -3.78
C SER A 90 5.04 -19.93 -3.16
N ALA A 91 6.12 -19.73 -3.94
CA ALA A 91 7.48 -19.88 -3.44
C ALA A 91 7.80 -18.85 -2.34
N TYR A 92 7.38 -17.60 -2.53
CA TYR A 92 7.56 -16.55 -1.53
C TYR A 92 6.74 -16.82 -0.25
N ALA A 93 5.53 -17.38 -0.38
CA ALA A 93 4.72 -17.78 0.77
C ALA A 93 5.42 -18.89 1.58
N ALA A 94 6.03 -19.87 0.90
CA ALA A 94 6.83 -20.90 1.55
C ALA A 94 8.05 -20.30 2.27
N TRP A 95 8.71 -19.32 1.65
CA TRP A 95 9.78 -18.54 2.30
C TRP A 95 9.28 -17.82 3.56
N GLN A 96 8.16 -17.11 3.50
CA GLN A 96 7.58 -16.46 4.68
C GLN A 96 7.26 -17.46 5.80
N ARG A 97 6.70 -18.63 5.47
CA ARG A 97 6.46 -19.70 6.47
C ARG A 97 7.75 -20.20 7.10
N SER A 98 8.85 -20.28 6.35
CA SER A 98 10.16 -20.65 6.90
C SER A 98 10.71 -19.63 7.91
N LEU A 99 10.19 -18.40 7.91
CA LEU A 99 10.49 -17.37 8.90
C LEU A 99 9.60 -17.44 10.15
N GLY A 100 8.72 -18.44 10.25
CA GLY A 100 7.73 -18.59 11.32
C GLY A 100 6.46 -17.75 11.14
N LEU A 101 6.29 -17.10 9.98
CA LEU A 101 5.08 -16.33 9.67
C LEU A 101 3.92 -17.27 9.34
N THR A 102 2.70 -16.88 9.70
CA THR A 102 1.48 -17.66 9.46
C THR A 102 0.33 -16.77 9.01
N GLY A 103 -0.76 -17.38 8.54
CA GLY A 103 -1.96 -16.65 8.14
C GLY A 103 -1.67 -15.57 7.09
N SER A 104 -2.16 -14.35 7.35
CA SER A 104 -1.98 -13.17 6.49
C SER A 104 -0.54 -12.69 6.36
N ASP A 105 0.38 -13.16 7.21
CA ASP A 105 1.79 -12.76 7.17
C ASP A 105 2.65 -13.70 6.30
N ALA A 106 2.07 -14.81 5.83
CA ALA A 106 2.72 -15.83 4.99
C ALA A 106 1.91 -16.18 3.72
N ASP A 107 1.59 -15.14 2.98
CA ASP A 107 0.61 -15.07 1.91
C ASP A 107 1.20 -15.03 0.48
N GLY A 108 2.52 -14.92 0.39
CA GLY A 108 3.28 -14.79 -0.85
C GLY A 108 3.38 -13.37 -1.38
N PHE A 109 2.95 -12.36 -0.63
CA PHE A 109 3.17 -10.96 -0.98
C PHE A 109 4.39 -10.42 -0.21
N PRO A 110 5.39 -9.85 -0.91
CA PRO A 110 6.54 -9.30 -0.24
C PRO A 110 6.12 -8.10 0.61
N GLY A 111 6.49 -8.14 1.89
CA GLY A 111 6.49 -6.97 2.76
C GLY A 111 7.92 -6.53 3.01
N CYS A 112 8.10 -5.29 3.46
CA CYS A 112 9.44 -4.73 3.71
C CYS A 112 10.32 -5.64 4.59
N SER A 113 9.74 -6.17 5.68
CA SER A 113 10.45 -7.05 6.63
C SER A 113 10.85 -8.39 6.00
N SER A 114 9.92 -9.11 5.35
CA SER A 114 10.20 -10.42 4.76
C SER A 114 11.16 -10.33 3.57
N LEU A 115 11.06 -9.26 2.77
CA LEU A 115 11.93 -9.03 1.62
C LEU A 115 13.34 -8.64 2.07
N THR A 116 13.46 -7.80 3.11
CA THR A 116 14.75 -7.45 3.71
C THR A 116 15.45 -8.68 4.28
N ARG A 117 14.71 -9.59 4.93
CA ARG A 117 15.27 -10.86 5.42
C ARG A 117 15.79 -11.74 4.27
N LEU A 118 15.05 -11.82 3.15
CA LEU A 118 15.51 -12.53 1.95
C LEU A 118 16.77 -11.86 1.38
N GLY A 119 16.76 -10.54 1.26
CA GLY A 119 17.89 -9.75 0.79
C GLY A 119 19.17 -9.95 1.59
N ARG A 120 19.06 -9.97 2.93
CA ARG A 120 20.20 -10.27 3.81
C ARG A 120 20.77 -11.67 3.59
N LYS A 121 19.91 -12.66 3.33
CA LYS A 121 20.35 -14.04 3.04
C LYS A 121 20.99 -14.18 1.66
N SER A 122 20.60 -13.33 0.71
CA SER A 122 20.97 -13.44 -0.71
C SER A 122 21.87 -12.32 -1.24
N GLY A 123 22.32 -11.40 -0.37
CA GLY A 123 23.29 -10.37 -0.73
C GLY A 123 22.73 -9.15 -1.48
N PHE A 124 21.45 -8.80 -1.28
CA PHE A 124 20.88 -7.55 -1.83
C PHE A 124 20.24 -6.67 -0.75
N GLY A 125 20.32 -5.35 -0.94
CA GLY A 125 19.61 -4.37 -0.14
C GLY A 125 18.15 -4.21 -0.59
N VAL A 126 17.28 -3.71 0.29
CA VAL A 126 15.87 -3.47 -0.04
C VAL A 126 15.53 -2.01 0.21
N ASP A 127 14.92 -1.37 -0.79
CA ASP A 127 14.27 -0.07 -0.61
C ASP A 127 12.76 -0.27 -0.53
N CYS A 128 12.18 0.04 0.63
CA CYS A 128 10.75 -0.13 0.88
C CYS A 128 9.96 1.16 0.67
N ARG A 129 10.63 2.27 0.33
CA ARG A 129 9.96 3.55 0.15
C ARG A 129 9.15 3.53 -1.15
N GLN A 130 7.97 4.15 -1.12
CA GLN A 130 7.27 4.47 -2.36
C GLN A 130 8.06 5.57 -3.08
N PRO A 131 8.52 5.36 -4.33
CA PRO A 131 9.35 6.35 -5.04
C PRO A 131 8.69 7.72 -5.17
N GLY A 132 7.36 7.74 -5.35
CA GLY A 132 6.56 8.96 -5.44
C GLY A 132 6.17 9.60 -4.12
N ALA A 133 6.59 9.07 -2.96
CA ALA A 133 6.19 9.62 -1.67
C ALA A 133 6.61 11.09 -1.50
N ILE A 134 5.72 11.88 -0.92
CA ILE A 134 5.92 13.32 -0.68
C ILE A 134 5.86 13.64 0.82
N SER A 135 6.31 14.84 1.19
CA SER A 135 6.07 15.36 2.55
C SER A 135 4.57 15.58 2.77
N THR A 136 4.09 15.32 3.99
CA THR A 136 2.71 15.66 4.39
C THR A 136 2.40 17.15 4.27
N SER A 137 3.42 18.02 4.41
CA SER A 137 3.29 19.46 4.18
C SER A 137 3.11 19.84 2.70
N SER A 138 3.38 18.92 1.78
CA SER A 138 3.20 19.11 0.34
C SER A 138 1.79 18.78 -0.13
N VAL A 139 0.97 18.13 0.71
CA VAL A 139 -0.43 17.82 0.39
C VAL A 139 -1.22 19.11 0.24
N ARG A 140 -2.14 19.14 -0.73
CA ARG A 140 -3.02 20.27 -1.03
C ARG A 140 -4.48 19.82 -0.98
N PHE A 141 -5.34 20.70 -0.47
CA PHE A 141 -6.72 20.36 -0.10
C PHE A 141 -7.76 21.12 -0.95
N SER A 142 -7.40 21.59 -2.15
CA SER A 142 -8.36 22.22 -3.05
C SER A 142 -9.21 21.17 -3.76
N LYS A 143 -10.54 21.37 -3.77
CA LYS A 143 -11.51 20.49 -4.41
C LYS A 143 -11.51 20.63 -5.94
N ASN A 144 -11.98 19.58 -6.62
CA ASN A 144 -12.18 19.59 -8.06
C ASN A 144 -13.39 20.45 -8.45
N SER A 145 -13.35 21.03 -9.64
CA SER A 145 -14.47 21.77 -10.24
C SER A 145 -15.25 20.89 -11.21
N ALA A 146 -16.58 20.86 -11.07
CA ALA A 146 -17.51 20.25 -12.03
C ALA A 146 -17.26 18.77 -12.39
N MET A 147 -16.70 17.97 -11.47
CA MET A 147 -16.48 16.53 -11.69
C MET A 147 -17.78 15.72 -11.50
N PRO A 148 -18.20 14.91 -12.49
CA PRO A 148 -19.38 14.06 -12.34
C PRO A 148 -19.19 12.96 -11.29
N ASN A 149 -20.22 12.76 -10.46
CA ASN A 149 -20.24 11.72 -9.43
C ASN A 149 -20.91 10.44 -9.96
N ASN A 150 -20.24 9.73 -10.87
CA ASN A 150 -20.77 8.50 -11.46
C ASN A 150 -19.66 7.47 -11.73
N GLU A 151 -20.10 6.21 -11.90
CA GLU A 151 -19.21 5.07 -12.13
C GLU A 151 -18.40 5.20 -13.42
N ALA A 152 -18.99 5.71 -14.51
CA ALA A 152 -18.31 5.79 -15.80
C ALA A 152 -17.08 6.72 -15.74
N THR A 153 -17.22 7.87 -15.08
CA THR A 153 -16.11 8.80 -14.81
C THR A 153 -15.07 8.15 -13.89
N ALA A 154 -15.49 7.51 -12.81
CA ALA A 154 -14.57 6.83 -11.88
C ALA A 154 -13.78 5.69 -12.57
N ARG A 155 -14.43 4.93 -13.45
CA ARG A 155 -13.82 3.86 -14.25
C ARG A 155 -12.74 4.40 -15.19
N GLY A 156 -13.01 5.49 -15.89
CA GLY A 156 -12.02 6.10 -16.79
C GLY A 156 -10.74 6.55 -16.07
N PHE A 157 -10.85 7.03 -14.82
CA PHE A 157 -9.67 7.31 -13.99
C PHE A 157 -9.00 6.03 -13.49
N ALA A 158 -9.76 5.04 -13.02
CA ALA A 158 -9.20 3.77 -12.55
C ALA A 158 -8.40 3.06 -13.65
N GLU A 159 -8.86 3.09 -14.91
CA GLU A 159 -8.15 2.55 -16.07
C GLU A 159 -6.80 3.23 -16.28
N GLN A 160 -6.77 4.57 -16.31
CA GLN A 160 -5.53 5.34 -16.43
C GLN A 160 -4.57 5.05 -15.28
N VAL A 161 -5.06 5.06 -14.04
CA VAL A 161 -4.22 4.85 -12.86
C VAL A 161 -3.68 3.43 -12.80
N CYS A 162 -4.46 2.41 -13.20
CA CYS A 162 -3.95 1.04 -13.29
C CYS A 162 -2.79 0.94 -14.29
N THR A 163 -2.87 1.63 -15.44
CA THR A 163 -1.75 1.74 -16.38
C THR A 163 -0.53 2.42 -15.75
N MET A 164 -0.72 3.56 -15.08
CA MET A 164 0.37 4.35 -14.48
C MET A 164 1.10 3.58 -13.37
N THR A 165 0.33 3.02 -12.45
CA THR A 165 0.87 2.33 -11.27
C THR A 165 1.33 0.90 -11.62
N GLY A 166 0.78 0.33 -12.69
CA GLY A 166 0.97 -1.06 -13.11
C GLY A 166 0.08 -2.05 -12.38
N ALA A 167 -1.06 -1.61 -11.84
CA ALA A 167 -2.09 -2.50 -11.31
C ALA A 167 -2.78 -3.25 -12.45
N PRO A 168 -3.08 -4.55 -12.27
CA PRO A 168 -3.68 -5.33 -13.33
C PRO A 168 -5.09 -4.83 -13.62
N SER A 169 -5.53 -4.91 -14.88
CA SER A 169 -6.90 -4.52 -15.28
C SER A 169 -7.99 -5.29 -14.54
N SER A 170 -7.67 -6.48 -14.00
CA SER A 170 -8.55 -7.23 -13.10
C SER A 170 -8.91 -6.49 -11.82
N TRP A 171 -8.13 -5.50 -11.37
CA TRP A 171 -8.54 -4.65 -10.25
C TRP A 171 -9.71 -3.72 -10.61
N ILE A 172 -10.01 -3.54 -11.90
CA ILE A 172 -11.16 -2.76 -12.38
C ILE A 172 -12.34 -3.68 -12.63
N THR A 173 -12.10 -4.84 -13.25
CA THR A 173 -13.17 -5.78 -13.64
C THR A 173 -13.56 -6.76 -12.54
N GLY A 174 -12.70 -6.98 -11.55
CA GLY A 174 -12.87 -7.98 -10.49
C GLY A 174 -11.75 -9.01 -10.50
N VAL A 175 -11.17 -9.25 -9.32
CA VAL A 175 -10.29 -10.40 -9.06
C VAL A 175 -11.12 -11.63 -8.67
N SER A 176 -10.49 -12.74 -8.28
CA SER A 176 -11.17 -14.04 -8.07
C SER A 176 -12.31 -14.01 -7.03
N ASN A 177 -12.26 -13.10 -6.05
CA ASN A 177 -13.34 -12.91 -5.08
C ASN A 177 -14.26 -11.71 -5.41
N HIS A 178 -14.23 -11.26 -6.67
CA HIS A 178 -14.92 -10.10 -7.24
C HIS A 178 -14.48 -8.74 -6.69
N ALA A 179 -13.43 -8.69 -5.86
CA ALA A 179 -12.94 -7.41 -5.36
C ALA A 179 -12.42 -6.52 -6.50
N ASN A 180 -12.80 -5.24 -6.48
CA ASN A 180 -12.42 -4.27 -7.50
C ASN A 180 -12.46 -2.83 -6.96
N LEU A 181 -11.76 -1.94 -7.67
CA LEU A 181 -11.63 -0.52 -7.35
C LEU A 181 -12.96 0.23 -7.41
N LEU A 182 -13.89 -0.15 -8.29
CA LEU A 182 -15.16 0.54 -8.42
C LEU A 182 -16.08 0.28 -7.23
N THR A 183 -16.08 -0.94 -6.72
CA THR A 183 -16.79 -1.29 -5.48
C THR A 183 -16.21 -0.53 -4.29
N LEU A 184 -14.87 -0.45 -4.22
CA LEU A 184 -14.19 0.36 -3.21
C LEU A 184 -14.64 1.83 -3.31
N MET A 185 -14.47 2.48 -4.46
CA MET A 185 -14.81 3.90 -4.61
C MET A 185 -16.31 4.18 -4.41
N PHE A 186 -17.18 3.25 -4.79
CA PHE A 186 -18.61 3.36 -4.50
C PHE A 186 -18.89 3.36 -3.00
N ARG A 187 -18.28 2.45 -2.24
CA ARG A 187 -18.48 2.36 -0.79
C ARG A 187 -17.81 3.49 -0.01
N GLU A 188 -16.65 3.92 -0.47
CA GLU A 188 -15.88 4.99 0.17
C GLU A 188 -16.51 6.37 -0.06
N SER A 189 -17.01 6.65 -1.27
CA SER A 189 -17.43 8.01 -1.64
C SER A 189 -18.71 8.12 -2.44
N SER A 190 -19.39 7.01 -2.75
CA SER A 190 -20.47 6.99 -3.75
C SER A 190 -20.04 7.62 -5.08
N PHE A 191 -18.79 7.37 -5.49
CA PHE A 191 -18.13 7.97 -6.65
C PHE A 191 -18.02 9.51 -6.61
N ASN A 192 -17.96 10.11 -5.42
CA ASN A 192 -17.74 11.55 -5.27
C ASN A 192 -16.25 11.87 -5.06
N SER A 193 -15.58 12.38 -6.09
CA SER A 193 -14.18 12.81 -6.02
C SER A 193 -13.89 13.92 -5.01
N ASN A 194 -14.91 14.64 -4.54
CA ASN A 194 -14.83 15.72 -3.55
C ASN A 194 -15.35 15.29 -2.16
N ALA A 195 -15.57 14.00 -1.93
CA ALA A 195 -16.04 13.47 -0.66
C ALA A 195 -15.02 13.68 0.47
N VAL A 196 -15.54 13.94 1.67
CA VAL A 196 -14.75 14.13 2.90
C VAL A 196 -15.50 13.49 4.06
N ASN A 197 -14.81 12.70 4.87
CA ASN A 197 -15.37 12.20 6.11
C ASN A 197 -15.02 13.14 7.28
N LEU A 198 -16.03 13.77 7.88
CA LEU A 198 -15.86 14.74 8.96
C LEU A 198 -16.15 14.17 10.35
N HIS A 199 -16.67 12.94 10.42
CA HIS A 199 -17.32 12.43 11.64
C HIS A 199 -16.64 11.19 12.22
N ASP A 200 -15.57 10.71 11.61
CA ASP A 200 -14.84 9.56 12.11
C ASP A 200 -13.79 9.92 13.17
N VAL A 201 -13.20 8.88 13.76
CA VAL A 201 -12.11 8.98 14.74
C VAL A 201 -10.87 9.73 14.20
N ASN A 202 -10.78 9.90 12.88
CA ASN A 202 -9.67 10.56 12.21
C ASN A 202 -9.92 12.06 12.02
N ALA A 203 -11.07 12.63 12.43
CA ALA A 203 -11.34 14.07 12.40
C ALA A 203 -10.49 14.86 13.44
N THR A 204 -9.17 14.84 13.24
CA THR A 204 -8.15 15.38 14.15
C THR A 204 -7.06 16.15 13.38
N GLY A 205 -6.34 17.02 14.09
CA GLY A 205 -5.27 17.84 13.52
C GLY A 205 -5.75 19.20 13.03
N ALA A 206 -4.89 19.96 12.35
CA ALA A 206 -5.19 21.32 11.91
C ALA A 206 -6.29 21.34 10.84
N VAL A 207 -7.19 22.33 10.90
CA VAL A 207 -8.18 22.56 9.85
C VAL A 207 -7.47 23.01 8.57
N GLN A 208 -7.86 22.42 7.43
CA GLN A 208 -7.27 22.67 6.11
C GLN A 208 -8.14 23.62 5.28
N SER A 209 -7.67 23.98 4.08
CA SER A 209 -8.36 24.93 3.18
C SER A 209 -9.74 24.46 2.70
N ASP A 210 -10.06 23.18 2.83
CA ASP A 210 -11.38 22.61 2.54
C ASP A 210 -12.35 22.66 3.75
N GLY A 211 -11.91 23.19 4.89
CA GLY A 211 -12.68 23.25 6.13
C GLY A 211 -12.65 21.98 6.97
N ALA A 212 -11.97 20.92 6.54
CA ALA A 212 -11.87 19.66 7.27
C ALA A 212 -10.55 19.53 8.03
N HIS A 213 -10.52 18.69 9.07
CA HIS A 213 -9.30 18.39 9.82
C HIS A 213 -8.28 17.61 8.95
N PHE A 214 -6.98 17.79 9.22
CA PHE A 214 -5.89 17.22 8.42
C PHE A 214 -6.04 15.70 8.21
N ASN A 215 -6.39 14.95 9.25
CA ASN A 215 -6.47 13.49 9.20
C ASN A 215 -7.78 12.94 8.58
N CYS A 216 -8.77 13.78 8.23
CA CYS A 216 -9.99 13.33 7.56
C CYS A 216 -9.67 12.58 6.25
N SER A 217 -10.37 11.49 5.97
CA SER A 217 -10.30 10.81 4.68
C SER A 217 -10.97 11.63 3.57
N ARG A 218 -10.42 11.59 2.36
CA ARG A 218 -10.83 12.43 1.23
C ARG A 218 -10.82 11.71 -0.12
N GLY A 219 -11.65 12.21 -1.02
CA GLY A 219 -11.70 11.82 -2.43
C GLY A 219 -12.33 10.46 -2.68
N TYR A 220 -12.15 9.97 -3.91
CA TYR A 220 -12.78 8.73 -4.40
C TYR A 220 -12.55 7.53 -3.49
N ALA A 221 -11.31 7.35 -3.03
CA ALA A 221 -10.88 6.21 -2.25
C ALA A 221 -10.76 6.52 -0.75
N GLN A 222 -11.17 7.71 -0.30
CA GLN A 222 -11.14 8.10 1.11
C GLN A 222 -9.77 7.84 1.77
N VAL A 223 -8.68 8.28 1.12
CA VAL A 223 -7.35 8.25 1.74
C VAL A 223 -7.13 9.45 2.67
N THR A 224 -6.39 9.24 3.76
CA THR A 224 -5.97 10.34 4.65
C THR A 224 -4.81 11.13 4.05
N ALA A 225 -4.53 12.35 4.54
CA ALA A 225 -3.38 13.14 4.07
C ALA A 225 -2.03 12.46 4.30
N VAL A 226 -1.89 11.69 5.40
CA VAL A 226 -0.68 10.89 5.68
C VAL A 226 -0.55 9.76 4.67
N THR A 227 -1.61 8.98 4.46
CA THR A 227 -1.61 7.87 3.50
C THR A 227 -1.37 8.37 2.08
N PHE A 228 -2.01 9.48 1.70
CA PHE A 228 -1.79 10.13 0.41
C PHE A 228 -0.31 10.49 0.23
N ALA A 229 0.30 11.16 1.21
CA ALA A 229 1.69 11.57 1.13
C ALA A 229 2.67 10.37 1.06
N GLU A 230 2.49 9.37 1.92
CA GLU A 230 3.35 8.18 1.99
C GLU A 230 3.25 7.28 0.75
N ASN A 231 2.09 7.27 0.09
CA ASN A 231 1.81 6.37 -1.02
C ASN A 231 1.63 7.11 -2.35
N HIS A 232 1.96 8.40 -2.40
CA HIS A 232 1.81 9.24 -3.58
C HIS A 232 2.50 8.62 -4.81
N GLU A 233 1.92 8.85 -5.98
CA GLU A 233 2.43 8.36 -7.26
C GLU A 233 3.18 9.47 -7.99
N GLU A 234 4.41 9.17 -8.40
CA GLU A 234 5.24 10.13 -9.12
C GLU A 234 4.55 10.59 -10.42
N GLY A 235 4.64 11.89 -10.72
CA GLY A 235 3.99 12.47 -11.91
C GLY A 235 2.50 12.79 -11.73
N THR A 236 1.88 12.45 -10.59
CA THR A 236 0.52 12.91 -10.25
C THR A 236 0.54 14.22 -9.44
N SER A 237 -0.62 14.87 -9.32
CA SER A 237 -0.74 16.13 -8.58
C SER A 237 -0.68 15.90 -7.07
N HIS A 238 -0.27 16.92 -6.30
CA HIS A 238 -0.33 16.86 -4.82
C HIS A 238 -1.71 17.20 -4.24
N LEU A 239 -2.74 17.33 -5.09
CA LEU A 239 -4.11 17.64 -4.67
C LEU A 239 -4.77 16.34 -4.23
N ILE A 240 -5.14 16.23 -2.95
CA ILE A 240 -5.72 14.98 -2.43
C ILE A 240 -7.08 14.65 -3.05
N TYR A 241 -7.78 15.63 -3.64
CA TYR A 241 -9.03 15.43 -4.35
C TYR A 241 -8.84 15.06 -5.83
N ASP A 242 -7.66 15.28 -6.41
CA ASP A 242 -7.40 14.93 -7.81
C ASP A 242 -7.62 13.41 -8.00
N PRO A 243 -8.52 12.99 -8.90
CA PRO A 243 -8.87 11.59 -9.06
C PRO A 243 -7.69 10.69 -9.36
N LEU A 244 -6.77 11.12 -10.22
CA LEU A 244 -5.60 10.34 -10.59
C LEU A 244 -4.71 10.12 -9.36
N ALA A 245 -4.32 11.20 -8.67
CA ALA A 245 -3.46 11.11 -7.49
C ALA A 245 -4.12 10.34 -6.33
N ASN A 246 -5.41 10.58 -6.06
CA ASN A 246 -6.14 9.94 -4.97
C ASN A 246 -6.24 8.42 -5.17
N ILE A 247 -6.62 7.97 -6.36
CA ILE A 247 -6.74 6.56 -6.70
C ILE A 247 -5.35 5.91 -6.77
N ALA A 248 -4.32 6.62 -7.27
CA ALA A 248 -2.97 6.10 -7.35
C ALA A 248 -2.37 5.86 -5.95
N ALA A 249 -2.56 6.82 -5.03
CA ALA A 249 -2.14 6.66 -3.64
C ALA A 249 -2.87 5.51 -2.96
N ALA A 250 -4.16 5.33 -3.23
CA ALA A 250 -4.93 4.18 -2.79
C ALA A 250 -4.34 2.86 -3.31
N ILE A 251 -4.07 2.73 -4.61
CA ILE A 251 -3.48 1.51 -5.19
C ILE A 251 -2.12 1.18 -4.57
N ASN A 252 -1.25 2.19 -4.39
CA ASN A 252 0.04 2.03 -3.73
C ASN A 252 -0.11 1.60 -2.28
N TYR A 253 -1.08 2.15 -1.56
CA TYR A 253 -1.42 1.70 -0.22
C TYR A 253 -1.90 0.25 -0.22
N ILE A 254 -2.77 -0.14 -1.16
CA ILE A 254 -3.25 -1.53 -1.30
C ILE A 254 -2.07 -2.49 -1.45
N TRP A 255 -1.13 -2.20 -2.36
CA TRP A 255 0.03 -3.05 -2.52
C TRP A 255 0.94 -3.07 -1.31
N HIS A 256 1.21 -1.92 -0.70
CA HIS A 256 2.12 -1.84 0.43
C HIS A 256 1.56 -2.55 1.67
N ARG A 257 0.25 -2.41 1.91
CA ARG A 257 -0.43 -2.90 3.11
C ARG A 257 -1.03 -4.29 2.95
N TYR A 258 -1.69 -4.54 1.82
CA TYR A 258 -2.47 -5.75 1.56
C TYR A 258 -1.86 -6.64 0.47
N GLY A 259 -0.92 -6.14 -0.34
CA GLY A 259 -0.33 -6.88 -1.45
C GLY A 259 -1.26 -7.11 -2.66
N ASP A 260 -2.58 -7.22 -2.45
CA ASP A 260 -3.60 -7.35 -3.49
C ASP A 260 -4.98 -6.86 -3.04
N ILE A 261 -5.78 -6.34 -3.99
CA ILE A 261 -7.12 -5.80 -3.72
C ILE A 261 -8.12 -6.84 -3.21
N SER A 262 -7.92 -8.14 -3.50
CA SER A 262 -8.76 -9.22 -2.96
C SER A 262 -8.82 -9.22 -1.43
N ARG A 263 -7.87 -8.60 -0.76
CA ARG A 263 -7.77 -8.53 0.71
C ARG A 263 -8.35 -7.27 1.31
N VAL A 264 -8.87 -6.36 0.48
CA VAL A 264 -9.53 -5.13 0.92
C VAL A 264 -11.03 -5.40 0.99
N GLN A 265 -11.58 -5.46 2.21
CA GLN A 265 -13.00 -5.73 2.41
C GLN A 265 -13.90 -4.73 1.67
N GLN A 266 -13.52 -3.45 1.69
CA GLN A 266 -14.27 -2.39 0.98
C GLN A 266 -14.28 -2.59 -0.53
N ALA A 267 -13.30 -3.29 -1.09
CA ALA A 267 -13.30 -3.61 -2.51
C ALA A 267 -14.16 -4.83 -2.86
N ASN A 268 -14.53 -5.67 -1.89
CA ASN A 268 -15.22 -6.93 -2.15
C ASN A 268 -16.75 -6.78 -2.07
N PRO A 269 -17.48 -6.91 -3.20
CA PRO A 269 -18.93 -6.72 -3.23
C PRO A 269 -19.70 -7.83 -2.49
N ASN A 270 -19.10 -9.01 -2.31
CA ASN A 270 -19.71 -10.14 -1.64
C ASN A 270 -19.62 -10.07 -0.10
N LEU A 271 -18.87 -9.11 0.44
CA LEU A 271 -18.76 -8.86 1.88
C LEU A 271 -19.54 -7.60 2.24
N PRO A 272 -20.11 -7.51 3.46
CA PRO A 272 -20.72 -6.27 3.91
C PRO A 272 -19.69 -5.14 3.95
N PRO A 273 -20.08 -3.88 3.68
CA PRO A 273 -19.24 -2.72 3.92
C PRO A 273 -18.75 -2.72 5.36
N HIS A 274 -17.50 -2.34 5.59
CA HIS A 274 -17.00 -2.20 6.95
C HIS A 274 -17.53 -0.87 7.54
N PRO A 275 -18.07 -0.85 8.77
CA PRO A 275 -18.45 0.40 9.43
C PRO A 275 -17.22 1.26 9.75
N TYR A 276 -17.37 2.58 9.67
CA TYR A 276 -16.34 3.56 10.04
C TYR A 276 -16.26 3.76 11.56
#